data_AF-A0A914LHS4-F1
#
_entry.id   AF-A0A914LHS4-F1
#
_cell.length_a   1.000
_cell.length_b   1.000
_cell.length_c   1.000
_cell.angle_alpha   90.00
_cell.angle_beta   90.00
_cell.angle_gamma   90.00
#
_symmetry.space_group_name_H-M   'P 1'
#
loop_
_entity.id
_entity.type
_entity.pdbx_description
1 polymer ?
#
loop_
_entity_poly.entity_id
_entity_poly.type
_entity_poly.pdbx_seq_one_letter_code
_entity_poly.pdbx_strand_id
1 'polypeptide(L)'
;MKLSIGKQVKWRCRKSNCRCEVNMRVGNWLEGSRLPYVTIVRFLYCWSFEYTSGNFCQRELGIDPTNTTVDWNNYLRCICVDHLIAKPHKFIGRVLPQQWIFGGLCRESDECFLVQVPDRSAKTLMAEIEKHISPGR
;
A
#
# COMPACT_ATOMS: atom_id res chain seq x y z
N MET A 1 6.64 -4.28 28.06
CA MET A 1 6.01 -5.63 28.14
C MET A 1 7.05 -6.72 27.90
N LYS A 2 6.78 -7.99 28.23
CA LYS A 2 7.62 -9.17 27.93
C LYS A 2 6.80 -10.13 27.05
N LEU A 3 7.34 -10.53 25.92
CA LEU A 3 6.72 -11.53 25.05
C LEU A 3 6.88 -12.91 25.69
N SER A 4 5.78 -13.67 25.75
CA SER A 4 5.76 -15.07 26.14
C SER A 4 5.30 -15.89 24.95
N ILE A 5 6.13 -16.85 24.54
CA ILE A 5 5.86 -17.76 23.43
C ILE A 5 5.53 -19.12 24.06
N GLY A 6 4.26 -19.51 23.98
CA GLY A 6 3.75 -20.81 24.45
C GLY A 6 2.57 -21.24 23.58
N LYS A 7 1.60 -21.99 24.13
CA LYS A 7 0.35 -22.35 23.41
C LYS A 7 -0.37 -21.12 22.83
N GLN A 8 -0.26 -19.98 23.51
CA GLN A 8 -0.68 -18.68 23.00
C GLN A 8 0.49 -17.71 23.10
N VAL A 9 0.67 -16.90 22.06
CA VAL A 9 1.67 -15.82 22.05
C VAL A 9 1.03 -14.58 22.66
N LYS A 10 1.57 -14.13 23.80
CA LYS A 10 1.02 -13.01 24.57
C LYS A 10 2.10 -12.10 25.13
N TRP A 11 1.74 -10.81 25.24
CA TRP A 11 2.53 -9.80 25.91
C TRP A 11 2.10 -9.70 27.36
N ARG A 12 3.04 -9.83 28.30
CA ARG A 12 2.80 -9.65 29.74
C ARG A 12 3.44 -8.36 30.24
N CYS A 13 2.76 -7.64 31.14
CA CYS A 13 3.38 -6.52 31.84
C CYS A 13 4.60 -7.01 32.66
N ARG A 14 5.67 -6.20 32.72
CA ARG A 14 6.89 -6.58 33.48
C ARG A 14 6.81 -6.25 34.97
N LYS A 15 5.87 -5.38 35.38
CA LYS A 15 5.72 -5.00 36.79
C LYS A 15 5.25 -6.21 37.60
N SER A 16 5.92 -6.50 38.71
CA SER A 16 5.65 -7.67 39.56
C SER A 16 4.22 -7.72 40.11
N ASN A 17 3.62 -6.55 40.38
CA ASN A 17 2.25 -6.41 40.87
C ASN A 17 1.20 -6.30 39.74
N CYS A 18 1.60 -6.38 38.47
CA CYS A 18 0.70 -6.22 37.34
C CYS A 18 0.50 -7.56 36.63
N ARG A 19 -0.76 -7.96 36.48
CA ARG A 19 -1.15 -9.20 35.78
C ARG A 19 -1.72 -8.97 34.37
N CYS A 20 -1.66 -7.74 33.87
CA CYS A 20 -2.16 -7.43 32.54
C CYS A 20 -1.39 -8.24 31.47
N GLU A 21 -2.16 -8.94 30.64
CA GLU A 21 -1.66 -9.68 29.50
C GLU A 21 -2.54 -9.42 28.28
N VAL A 22 -1.90 -9.29 27.12
CA VAL A 22 -2.56 -8.97 25.84
C VAL A 22 -2.15 -10.03 24.83
N ASN A 23 -3.12 -10.65 24.17
CA ASN A 23 -2.87 -11.59 23.08
C ASN A 23 -2.44 -10.82 21.83
N MET A 24 -1.50 -11.37 21.07
CA MET A 24 -1.00 -10.72 19.86
C MET A 24 -2.06 -10.55 18.75
N ARG A 25 -3.16 -11.32 18.78
CA ARG A 25 -4.23 -11.30 17.76
C ARG A 25 -5.55 -10.68 18.22
N VAL A 26 -5.57 -9.95 19.32
CA VAL A 26 -6.82 -9.35 19.82
C VAL A 26 -6.75 -7.84 19.62
N GLY A 27 -7.81 -7.26 19.05
CA GLY A 27 -7.96 -5.82 18.88
C GLY A 27 -6.97 -5.21 17.87
N ASN A 28 -6.56 -5.98 16.86
CA ASN A 28 -5.66 -5.52 15.81
C ASN A 28 -5.86 -6.32 14.51
N TRP A 29 -5.21 -5.91 13.44
CA TRP A 29 -5.37 -6.50 12.10
C TRP A 29 -4.96 -7.99 11.97
N LEU A 30 -4.30 -8.58 12.97
CA LEU A 30 -4.00 -10.02 13.01
C LEU A 30 -5.14 -10.87 13.57
N GLU A 31 -6.22 -10.24 14.00
CA GLU A 31 -7.41 -10.88 14.56
C GLU A 31 -8.08 -11.80 13.55
N GLY A 32 -8.55 -12.95 14.01
CA GLY A 32 -9.14 -14.01 13.16
C GLY A 32 -8.15 -14.78 12.28
N SER A 33 -6.92 -14.29 12.06
CA SER A 33 -5.93 -14.99 11.24
C SER A 33 -5.46 -16.31 11.88
N ARG A 34 -5.35 -17.34 11.04
CA ARG A 34 -4.84 -18.67 11.39
C ARG A 34 -3.40 -18.91 10.94
N LEU A 35 -2.77 -17.94 10.27
CA LEU A 35 -1.41 -18.09 9.77
C LEU A 35 -0.40 -18.18 10.93
N PRO A 36 0.59 -19.10 10.91
CA PRO A 36 1.64 -19.13 11.92
C PRO A 36 2.41 -17.81 12.01
N TYR A 37 2.84 -17.39 13.20
CA TYR A 37 3.55 -16.11 13.36
C TYR A 37 4.85 -16.03 12.54
N VAL A 38 5.55 -17.15 12.34
CA VAL A 38 6.74 -17.21 11.47
C VAL A 38 6.36 -16.89 10.02
N THR A 39 5.24 -17.42 9.54
CA THR A 39 4.70 -17.13 8.21
C THR A 39 4.32 -15.66 8.07
N ILE A 40 3.71 -15.07 9.11
CA ILE A 40 3.37 -13.64 9.18
C ILE A 40 4.64 -12.79 9.02
N VAL A 41 5.68 -13.06 9.82
CA VAL A 41 6.94 -12.30 9.75
C VAL A 41 7.61 -12.44 8.39
N ARG A 42 7.62 -13.64 7.80
CA ARG A 42 8.13 -13.85 6.44
C ARG A 42 7.31 -13.12 5.38
N PHE A 43 5.98 -13.11 5.49
CA PHE A 43 5.12 -12.36 4.59
C PHE A 43 5.42 -10.87 4.66
N LEU A 44 5.53 -10.29 5.86
CA LEU A 44 5.90 -8.89 6.04
C LEU A 44 7.24 -8.55 5.39
N TYR A 45 8.23 -9.42 5.57
CA TYR A 45 9.53 -9.28 4.90
C TYR A 45 9.36 -9.29 3.38
N CYS A 46 8.72 -10.30 2.80
CA CYS A 46 8.50 -10.39 1.35
C CYS A 46 7.70 -9.20 0.81
N TRP A 47 6.71 -8.70 1.56
CA TRP A 47 5.90 -7.56 1.18
C TRP A 47 6.73 -6.28 1.06
N SER A 48 7.69 -6.08 1.99
CA SER A 48 8.58 -4.91 1.96
C SER A 48 9.51 -4.86 0.74
N PHE A 49 9.70 -5.99 0.05
CA PHE A 49 10.45 -6.11 -1.19
C PHE A 49 9.55 -6.38 -2.41
N GLU A 50 8.24 -6.17 -2.28
CA GLU A 50 7.26 -6.33 -3.37
C GLU A 50 7.21 -7.76 -3.98
N TYR A 51 7.59 -8.78 -3.21
CA TYR A 51 7.62 -10.18 -3.67
C TYR A 51 6.32 -10.95 -3.40
N THR A 52 5.24 -10.31 -2.96
CA THR A 52 4.01 -10.98 -2.50
C THR A 52 2.99 -11.26 -3.62
N SER A 53 3.46 -11.80 -4.75
CA SER A 53 2.57 -12.37 -5.77
C SER A 53 1.92 -13.67 -5.27
N GLY A 54 0.73 -14.00 -5.74
CA GLY A 54 0.01 -15.22 -5.35
C GLY A 54 0.87 -16.49 -5.50
N ASN A 55 1.47 -16.68 -6.68
CA ASN A 55 2.34 -17.83 -6.96
C ASN A 55 3.57 -17.89 -6.05
N PHE A 56 4.19 -16.74 -5.75
CA PHE A 56 5.32 -16.68 -4.83
C PHE A 56 4.88 -17.04 -3.41
N CYS A 57 3.79 -16.46 -2.91
CA CYS A 57 3.29 -16.73 -1.56
C CYS A 57 2.84 -18.19 -1.38
N GLN A 58 2.28 -18.81 -2.42
CA GLN A 58 1.96 -20.23 -2.39
C GLN A 58 3.24 -21.08 -2.31
N ARG A 59 4.24 -20.81 -3.16
CA ARG A 59 5.48 -21.59 -3.23
C ARG A 59 6.36 -21.43 -2.01
N GLU A 60 6.60 -20.20 -1.57
CA GLU A 60 7.59 -19.87 -0.54
C GLU A 60 6.99 -19.87 0.87
N LEU A 61 5.70 -19.51 1.01
CA LEU A 61 5.06 -19.31 2.31
C LEU A 61 3.94 -20.32 2.59
N GLY A 62 3.52 -21.11 1.61
CA GLY A 62 2.41 -22.05 1.74
C GLY A 62 1.06 -21.36 2.00
N ILE A 63 0.92 -20.11 1.54
CA ILE A 63 -0.29 -19.31 1.71
C ILE A 63 -1.16 -19.45 0.46
N ASP A 64 -2.48 -19.46 0.66
CA ASP A 64 -3.44 -19.44 -0.44
C ASP A 64 -3.20 -18.24 -1.40
N PRO A 65 -2.99 -18.50 -2.71
CA PRO A 65 -2.56 -17.47 -3.65
C PRO A 65 -3.65 -16.46 -4.01
N THR A 66 -4.93 -16.82 -3.85
CA THR A 66 -6.06 -16.05 -4.40
C THR A 66 -6.74 -15.17 -3.37
N ASN A 67 -7.08 -15.72 -2.20
CA ASN A 67 -7.80 -14.97 -1.18
C ASN A 67 -6.82 -14.47 -0.11
N THR A 68 -6.12 -15.39 0.56
CA THR A 68 -5.31 -15.01 1.73
C THR A 68 -4.18 -14.07 1.35
N THR A 69 -3.48 -14.33 0.24
CA THR A 69 -2.40 -13.45 -0.23
C THR A 69 -2.93 -12.05 -0.60
N VAL A 70 -4.09 -11.96 -1.25
CA VAL A 70 -4.70 -10.68 -1.65
C VAL A 70 -5.15 -9.89 -0.41
N ASP A 71 -5.86 -10.54 0.52
CA ASP A 71 -6.32 -9.92 1.77
C ASP A 71 -5.13 -9.38 2.58
N TRP A 72 -4.07 -10.17 2.71
CA TRP A 72 -2.88 -9.77 3.45
C TRP A 72 -2.15 -8.59 2.80
N ASN A 73 -2.04 -8.58 1.48
CA ASN A 73 -1.52 -7.43 0.75
C ASN A 73 -2.38 -6.18 1.01
N ASN A 74 -3.71 -6.32 1.00
CA ASN A 74 -4.63 -5.21 1.23
C ASN A 74 -4.57 -4.70 2.68
N TYR A 75 -4.51 -5.58 3.68
CA TYR A 75 -4.36 -5.17 5.08
C TYR A 75 -3.10 -4.33 5.30
N LEU A 76 -1.97 -4.73 4.73
CA LEU A 76 -0.73 -3.97 4.86
C LEU A 76 -0.82 -2.61 4.18
N ARG A 77 -1.46 -2.52 3.01
CA ARG A 77 -1.76 -1.23 2.36
C ARG A 77 -2.63 -0.34 3.23
N CYS A 78 -3.71 -0.87 3.81
CA CYS A 78 -4.58 -0.10 4.70
C CYS A 78 -3.81 0.43 5.92
N ILE A 79 -2.98 -0.39 6.56
CA ILE A 79 -2.15 0.04 7.70
C ILE A 79 -1.20 1.17 7.31
N CYS A 80 -0.56 1.08 6.13
CA CYS A 80 0.29 2.15 5.62
C CYS A 80 -0.52 3.42 5.36
N VAL A 81 -1.70 3.32 4.74
CA VAL A 81 -2.60 4.47 4.49
C VAL A 81 -3.05 5.11 5.80
N ASP A 82 -3.50 4.34 6.78
CA ASP A 82 -3.88 4.84 8.11
C ASP A 82 -2.73 5.59 8.79
N HIS A 83 -1.50 5.07 8.66
CA HIS A 83 -0.32 5.73 9.17
C HIS A 83 -0.03 7.07 8.47
N LEU A 84 -0.17 7.11 7.14
CA LEU A 84 0.03 8.32 6.34
C LEU A 84 -1.01 9.40 6.67
N ILE A 85 -2.27 9.00 6.83
CA ILE A 85 -3.37 9.91 7.22
C ILE A 85 -3.14 10.45 8.63
N ALA A 86 -2.72 9.61 9.59
CA ALA A 86 -2.46 10.02 10.96
C ALA A 86 -1.20 10.91 11.10
N LYS A 87 -0.26 10.84 10.15
CA LYS A 87 1.02 11.58 10.18
C LYS A 87 1.32 12.25 8.84
N PRO A 88 0.58 13.31 8.47
CA PRO A 88 0.72 13.97 7.18
C PRO A 88 2.06 14.71 6.97
N HIS A 89 2.96 14.74 7.95
CA HIS A 89 4.23 15.48 7.90
C HIS A 89 5.50 14.61 7.86
N LYS A 90 5.38 13.29 7.70
CA LYS A 90 6.54 12.38 7.51
C LYS A 90 6.41 11.60 6.22
N PHE A 91 6.30 12.29 5.10
CA PHE A 91 6.43 11.63 3.81
C PHE A 91 7.91 11.40 3.50
N ILE A 92 8.29 10.11 3.44
CA ILE A 92 9.47 9.66 2.69
C ILE A 92 9.08 9.77 1.21
N GLY A 93 9.12 10.99 0.69
CA GLY A 93 8.62 11.35 -0.64
C GLY A 93 8.17 12.80 -0.66
N ARG A 94 8.56 13.56 -1.69
CA ARG A 94 8.09 14.94 -1.84
C ARG A 94 6.59 14.93 -2.07
N VAL A 95 5.83 15.58 -1.19
CA VAL A 95 4.50 16.08 -1.54
C VAL A 95 4.73 17.18 -2.56
N LEU A 96 4.64 16.84 -3.84
CA LEU A 96 4.65 17.84 -4.89
C LEU A 96 3.34 18.64 -4.82
N PRO A 97 3.38 19.95 -5.08
CA PRO A 97 2.15 20.72 -5.21
C PRO A 97 1.25 20.08 -6.27
N GLN A 98 -0.07 20.25 -6.13
CA GLN A 98 -1.01 19.80 -7.15
C GLN A 98 -0.61 20.40 -8.51
N GLN A 99 -0.33 19.55 -9.49
CA GLN A 99 -0.04 19.93 -10.86
C GLN A 99 -1.15 19.41 -11.77
N TRP A 100 -1.66 20.27 -12.64
CA TRP A 100 -2.50 19.83 -13.75
C TRP A 100 -1.61 19.48 -14.93
N ILE A 101 -1.87 18.33 -15.55
CA ILE A 101 -1.16 17.88 -16.74
C ILE A 101 -2.20 17.61 -17.81
N PHE A 102 -1.97 18.18 -18.99
CA PHE A 102 -2.70 17.86 -20.21
C PHE A 102 -1.80 17.04 -21.12
N GLY A 103 -2.37 16.05 -21.81
CA GLY A 103 -1.61 15.17 -22.67
C GLY A 103 -2.48 14.46 -23.67
N GLY A 104 -1.83 13.87 -24.67
CA GLY A 104 -2.47 13.15 -25.75
C GLY A 104 -1.60 12.02 -26.26
N LEU A 105 -2.25 11.04 -26.89
CA LEU A 105 -1.63 9.92 -27.57
C LEU A 105 -2.25 9.82 -28.97
N CYS A 106 -1.42 9.87 -30.00
CA CYS A 106 -1.84 9.56 -31.36
C CYS A 106 -1.88 8.03 -31.53
N ARG A 107 -3.04 7.47 -31.86
CA ARG A 107 -3.20 6.01 -32.04
C ARG A 107 -2.55 5.47 -33.31
N GLU A 108 -2.31 6.34 -34.30
CA GLU A 108 -1.74 5.94 -35.59
C GLU A 108 -0.21 5.97 -35.57
N SER A 109 0.38 6.95 -34.89
CA SER A 109 1.83 7.11 -34.80
C SER A 109 2.44 6.65 -33.48
N ASP A 110 1.61 6.30 -32.48
CA ASP A 110 2.00 6.04 -31.08
C ASP A 110 2.77 7.21 -30.41
N GLU A 111 2.76 8.39 -31.01
CA GLU A 111 3.39 9.58 -30.45
C GLU A 111 2.54 10.13 -29.30
N CYS A 112 3.21 10.53 -28.21
CA CYS A 112 2.56 11.07 -27.03
C CYS A 112 3.18 12.39 -26.58
N PHE A 113 2.37 13.22 -25.94
CA PHE A 113 2.84 14.43 -25.28
C PHE A 113 2.21 14.58 -23.89
N LEU A 114 2.95 15.21 -22.99
CA LEU A 114 2.53 15.56 -21.63
C LEU A 114 3.03 16.97 -21.33
N VAL A 115 2.12 17.88 -21.00
CA VAL A 115 2.40 19.30 -20.74
C VAL A 115 1.74 19.71 -19.43
N GLN A 116 2.50 20.38 -18.58
CA GLN A 116 1.97 20.96 -17.36
C GLN A 116 1.12 22.18 -17.69
N VAL A 117 -0.11 22.23 -17.18
CA VAL A 117 -1.03 23.36 -17.35
C VAL A 117 -1.32 24.03 -16.00
N PRO A 118 -1.53 25.36 -15.97
CA PRO A 118 -1.81 26.07 -14.73
C PRO A 118 -3.17 25.69 -14.13
N ASP A 119 -4.16 25.40 -14.97
CA ASP A 119 -5.52 25.00 -14.59
C ASP A 119 -6.18 24.16 -15.69
N ARG A 120 -7.37 23.62 -15.39
CA ARG A 120 -8.20 22.83 -16.32
C ARG A 120 -9.29 23.65 -17.01
N SER A 121 -9.14 24.97 -17.09
CA SER A 121 -10.15 25.82 -17.75
C SER A 121 -10.22 25.52 -19.25
N ALA A 122 -11.39 25.68 -19.85
CA ALA A 122 -11.57 25.47 -21.29
C ALA A 122 -10.58 26.31 -22.10
N LYS A 123 -10.31 27.55 -21.67
CA LYS A 123 -9.34 28.44 -22.33
C LYS A 123 -7.94 27.83 -22.37
N THR A 124 -7.46 27.33 -21.22
CA THR A 124 -6.13 26.71 -21.11
C THR A 124 -6.05 25.45 -21.96
N LEU A 125 -7.08 24.59 -21.90
CA LEU A 125 -7.09 23.34 -22.66
C LEU A 125 -7.17 23.57 -24.17
N MET A 126 -8.01 24.49 -24.64
CA MET A 126 -8.14 24.79 -26.08
C MET A 126 -6.82 25.30 -26.67
N ALA A 127 -6.08 26.15 -25.93
CA ALA A 127 -4.77 26.63 -26.36
C ALA A 127 -3.75 25.48 -26.51
N GLU A 128 -3.75 24.52 -25.58
CA GLU A 128 -2.86 23.36 -25.68
C GLU A 128 -3.30 22.35 -26.75
N ILE A 129 -4.60 22.22 -27.01
CA ILE A 129 -5.17 21.40 -28.09
C ILE A 129 -4.72 21.93 -29.45
N GLU A 130 -4.92 23.22 -29.72
CA GLU A 130 -4.54 23.83 -31.01
C GLU A 130 -3.03 23.71 -31.30
N LYS A 131 -2.21 23.67 -30.24
CA LYS A 131 -0.77 23.55 -30.35
C LYS A 131 -0.28 22.12 -30.60
N HIS A 132 -0.91 21.12 -29.99
CA HIS A 132 -0.41 19.73 -29.97
C HIS A 132 -1.27 18.72 -30.75
N ILE A 133 -2.47 19.10 -31.19
CA ILE A 133 -3.40 18.23 -31.90
C ILE A 133 -3.69 18.83 -33.27
N SER A 134 -3.27 18.12 -34.33
CA SER A 134 -3.61 18.49 -35.70
C SER A 134 -5.13 18.46 -35.93
N PRO A 135 -5.68 19.36 -36.77
CA PRO A 135 -7.09 19.32 -37.11
C PRO A 135 -7.45 17.95 -37.70
N GLY A 136 -8.60 17.41 -37.27
CA GLY A 136 -9.14 16.17 -37.81
C GLY A 136 -9.36 16.29 -39.31
N ARG A 137 -9.04 15.22 -40.04
CA ARG A 137 -9.30 15.11 -41.47
C ARG A 137 -10.80 14.94 -41.76
#